data_AF-A0A2T0RQU7-F1
#
_entry.id   AF-A0A2T0RQU7-F1
#
_cell.length_a   1.000
_cell.length_b   1.000
_cell.length_c   1.000
_cell.angle_alpha   90.00
_cell.angle_beta   90.00
_cell.angle_gamma   90.00
#
_symmetry.space_group_name_H-M   'P 1'
#
loop_
_entity.id
_entity.type
_entity.pdbx_description
1 polymer ?
#
loop_
_entity_poly.entity_id
_entity_poly.type
_entity_poly.pdbx_seq_one_letter_code
_entity_poly.pdbx_strand_id
1 'polypeptide(L)'
;MDQIPDQSKARRKHYPPDVYARLTIELTNLLDETPHLFVDRDNWDIEGEWNDAGTIHFIDASYMDRFAQYVPFDCRTIKLINYGEPAVRITFYQKHRYWLVKDADIPIEEKKLHLTDYINSLIVKTEMLNDKARLSQGEKRSNLLSVIALMHEQINTWKPVLENIDMYEVALSNYGRMHFYTQINYKYWVSHEDATLANRQEHLLNPQRDRNGNINEMRHNVVFIDSVDIQRQHAYQNKEIDKYLARFDMITDHGRSQIFARIRPGEYVPAPHSL
;
A
#
# COMPACT_ATOMS: atom_id res chain seq x y z
N MET A 1 30.42 6.02 4.22
CA MET A 1 28.99 5.79 3.91
C MET A 1 28.23 6.24 5.13
N ASP A 2 27.89 7.53 5.16
CA ASP A 2 27.13 8.12 6.26
C ASP A 2 25.71 7.56 6.23
N GLN A 3 25.34 6.93 7.33
CA GLN A 3 23.99 6.44 7.54
C GLN A 3 23.07 7.66 7.64
N ILE A 4 22.21 7.82 6.63
CA ILE A 4 21.09 8.77 6.69
C ILE A 4 20.26 8.37 7.91
N PRO A 5 20.10 9.24 8.93
CA PRO A 5 19.35 8.89 10.12
C PRO A 5 17.90 8.61 9.73
N ASP A 6 17.44 7.41 10.08
CA ASP A 6 16.06 6.99 10.00
C ASP A 6 15.20 7.93 10.87
N GLN A 7 14.54 8.91 10.24
CA GLN A 7 13.65 9.88 10.90
C GLN A 7 12.36 9.22 11.45
N SER A 8 12.18 7.90 11.35
CA SER A 8 10.91 7.22 11.63
C SER A 8 10.48 7.15 13.11
N LYS A 9 11.18 7.80 14.06
CA LYS A 9 10.78 7.81 15.48
C LYS A 9 10.97 9.15 16.19
N ALA A 10 10.65 10.27 15.55
CA ALA A 10 10.45 11.51 16.29
C ALA A 10 9.30 11.31 17.31
N ARG A 11 9.58 11.47 18.61
CA ARG A 11 8.54 11.43 19.65
C ARG A 11 7.54 12.57 19.40
N ARG A 12 6.25 12.24 19.41
CA ARG A 12 5.16 13.21 19.23
C ARG A 12 5.29 14.36 20.22
N LYS A 13 5.10 15.60 19.74
CA LYS A 13 5.11 16.77 20.59
C LYS A 13 3.83 16.79 21.45
N HIS A 14 4.00 17.12 22.73
CA HIS A 14 2.89 17.26 23.66
C HIS A 14 2.65 18.74 23.92
N TYR A 15 1.39 19.14 23.91
CA TYR A 15 0.95 20.52 24.12
C TYR A 15 -0.06 20.55 25.26
N PRO A 16 -0.15 21.65 26.03
CA PRO A 16 -1.29 21.90 26.90
C PRO A 16 -2.61 21.82 26.12
N PRO A 17 -3.70 21.24 26.67
CA PRO A 17 -4.94 21.01 25.93
C PRO A 17 -5.56 22.27 25.30
N ASP A 18 -5.52 23.39 26.03
CA ASP A 18 -6.00 24.70 25.59
C ASP A 18 -5.17 25.27 24.43
N VAL A 19 -3.84 25.14 24.52
CA VAL A 19 -2.92 25.56 23.45
C VAL A 19 -3.13 24.73 22.19
N TYR A 20 -3.25 23.40 22.34
CA TYR A 20 -3.51 22.50 21.22
C TYR A 20 -4.84 22.83 20.53
N ALA A 21 -5.91 23.04 21.30
CA ALA A 21 -7.22 23.37 20.78
C ALA A 21 -7.20 24.70 20.02
N ARG A 22 -6.57 25.74 20.58
CA ARG A 22 -6.43 27.03 19.92
C ARG A 22 -5.68 26.93 18.59
N LEU A 23 -4.49 26.32 18.58
CA LEU A 23 -3.68 26.16 17.35
C LEU A 23 -4.40 25.31 16.30
N THR A 24 -5.16 24.31 16.72
CA THR A 24 -5.97 23.49 15.80
C THR A 24 -7.07 24.34 15.16
N ILE A 25 -7.80 25.14 15.94
CA ILE A 25 -8.85 26.04 15.42
C ILE A 25 -8.26 27.06 14.44
N GLU A 26 -7.14 27.70 14.80
CA GLU A 26 -6.49 28.68 13.93
C GLU A 26 -6.03 28.05 12.61
N LEU A 27 -5.44 26.85 12.66
CA LEU A 27 -5.02 26.13 11.46
C LEU A 27 -6.21 25.70 10.59
N THR A 28 -7.32 25.25 11.20
CA THR A 28 -8.56 24.94 10.47
C THR A 28 -9.11 26.17 9.77
N ASN A 29 -9.19 27.31 10.46
CA ASN A 29 -9.69 28.55 9.86
C ASN A 29 -8.80 29.00 8.70
N LEU A 30 -7.47 28.95 8.85
CA LEU A 30 -6.55 29.27 7.76
C LEU A 30 -6.76 28.35 6.55
N LEU A 31 -6.95 27.05 6.79
CA LEU A 31 -7.22 26.08 5.75
C LEU A 31 -8.51 26.41 5.00
N ASP A 32 -9.60 26.67 5.72
CA ASP A 32 -10.91 27.00 5.14
C ASP A 32 -10.89 28.32 4.34
N GLU A 33 -10.10 29.31 4.77
CA GLU A 33 -9.94 30.60 4.10
C GLU A 33 -9.00 30.54 2.88
N THR A 34 -8.17 29.50 2.77
CA THR A 34 -7.20 29.38 1.69
C THR A 34 -7.87 28.82 0.43
N PRO A 35 -7.65 29.41 -0.77
CA PRO A 35 -8.19 28.86 -2.01
C PRO A 35 -7.68 27.43 -2.27
N HIS A 36 -8.62 26.54 -2.57
CA HIS A 36 -8.34 25.15 -2.91
C HIS A 36 -8.31 24.97 -4.42
N LEU A 37 -7.31 24.25 -4.90
CA LEU A 37 -7.23 23.82 -6.29
C LEU A 37 -8.16 22.61 -6.50
N PHE A 38 -8.85 22.61 -7.62
CA PHE A 38 -9.58 21.44 -8.09
C PHE A 38 -8.63 20.54 -8.87
N VAL A 39 -8.57 19.26 -8.50
CA VAL A 39 -7.72 18.30 -9.20
C VAL A 39 -8.25 18.12 -10.62
N ASP A 40 -7.36 18.34 -11.58
CA ASP A 40 -7.58 18.00 -12.98
C ASP A 40 -6.75 16.75 -13.31
N ARG A 41 -7.37 15.57 -13.28
CA ARG A 41 -6.67 14.31 -13.56
C ARG A 41 -6.25 14.14 -15.01
N ASP A 42 -6.80 14.94 -15.92
CA ASP A 42 -6.45 14.88 -17.33
C ASP A 42 -5.17 15.68 -17.60
N ASN A 43 -5.07 16.86 -16.96
CA ASN A 43 -3.98 17.81 -17.17
C ASN A 43 -2.86 17.76 -16.13
N TRP A 44 -3.08 17.27 -14.92
CA TRP A 44 -2.02 17.17 -13.90
C TRP A 44 -1.30 15.81 -13.97
N ASP A 45 0.00 15.79 -13.68
CA ASP A 45 0.80 14.58 -13.46
C ASP A 45 0.49 14.01 -12.07
N ILE A 46 -0.75 13.56 -11.92
CA ILE A 46 -1.30 12.98 -10.70
C ILE A 46 -1.80 11.55 -10.96
N GLU A 47 -1.29 10.62 -10.19
CA GLU A 47 -1.64 9.20 -10.31
C GLU A 47 -2.15 8.59 -9.00
N GLY A 48 -2.88 7.48 -9.12
CA GLY A 48 -3.35 6.69 -8.00
C GLY A 48 -4.66 7.18 -7.38
N GLU A 49 -5.14 6.42 -6.39
CA GLU A 49 -6.37 6.70 -5.65
C GLU A 49 -6.07 7.05 -4.20
N TRP A 50 -6.85 7.97 -3.64
CA TRP A 50 -6.73 8.42 -2.26
C TRP A 50 -8.04 8.37 -1.48
N ASN A 51 -9.02 7.60 -1.97
CA ASN A 51 -10.36 7.50 -1.39
C ASN A 51 -10.35 7.02 0.08
N ASP A 52 -9.31 6.30 0.49
CA ASP A 52 -9.14 5.79 1.85
C ASP A 52 -8.36 6.75 2.77
N ALA A 53 -7.80 7.84 2.23
CA ALA A 53 -7.17 8.89 3.04
C ALA A 53 -8.23 9.79 3.70
N GLY A 54 -7.77 10.60 4.65
CA GLY A 54 -8.49 11.79 5.09
C GLY A 54 -8.64 12.78 3.93
N THR A 55 -9.50 13.79 4.11
CA THR A 55 -9.73 14.84 3.12
C THR A 55 -8.41 15.43 2.62
N ILE A 56 -8.20 15.43 1.31
CA ILE A 56 -7.02 16.05 0.69
C ILE A 56 -7.38 17.43 0.20
N HIS A 57 -6.59 18.40 0.62
CA HIS A 57 -6.69 19.80 0.23
C HIS A 57 -5.48 20.16 -0.63
N PHE A 58 -5.71 20.41 -1.91
CA PHE A 58 -4.67 20.84 -2.84
C PHE A 58 -4.59 22.37 -2.78
N ILE A 59 -3.45 22.92 -2.39
CA ILE A 59 -3.25 24.36 -2.23
C ILE A 59 -2.10 24.79 -3.14
N ASP A 60 -2.28 25.91 -3.84
CA ASP A 60 -1.23 26.51 -4.65
C ASP A 60 -0.03 26.94 -3.79
N ALA A 61 1.18 26.67 -4.26
CA ALA A 61 2.42 27.01 -3.58
C ALA A 61 2.54 28.49 -3.20
N SER A 62 1.90 29.40 -3.94
CA SER A 62 1.85 30.84 -3.63
C SER A 62 1.17 31.17 -2.29
N TYR A 63 0.34 30.27 -1.76
CA TYR A 63 -0.28 30.41 -0.44
C TYR A 63 0.47 29.69 0.68
N MET A 64 1.53 28.93 0.36
CA MET A 64 2.23 28.06 1.30
C MET A 64 2.80 28.82 2.50
N ASP A 65 3.38 30.01 2.28
CA ASP A 65 3.99 30.81 3.35
C ASP A 65 3.01 31.20 4.47
N ARG A 66 1.70 31.22 4.21
CA ARG A 66 0.69 31.47 5.25
C ARG A 66 0.69 30.39 6.34
N PHE A 67 1.15 29.19 5.99
CA PHE A 67 1.21 28.04 6.90
C PHE A 67 2.52 27.97 7.69
N ALA A 68 3.49 28.85 7.45
CA ALA A 68 4.84 28.79 8.03
C ALA A 68 4.85 28.63 9.56
N GLN A 69 3.98 29.36 10.25
CA GLN A 69 3.87 29.32 11.71
C GLN A 69 3.36 27.97 12.26
N TYR A 70 2.69 27.18 11.44
CA TYR A 70 2.12 25.88 11.81
C TYR A 70 3.00 24.69 11.41
N VAL A 71 4.06 24.90 10.63
CA VAL A 71 5.05 23.85 10.29
C VAL A 71 5.59 23.10 11.52
N PRO A 72 5.95 23.76 12.66
CA PRO A 72 6.43 23.03 13.84
C PRO A 72 5.31 22.39 14.67
N PHE A 73 4.03 22.62 14.35
CA PHE A 73 2.88 22.14 15.10
C PHE A 73 2.54 20.69 14.71
N ASP A 74 2.74 19.75 15.64
CA ASP A 74 2.39 18.33 15.48
C ASP A 74 0.89 18.11 15.70
N CYS A 75 0.07 18.63 14.77
CA CYS A 75 -1.38 18.47 14.77
C CYS A 75 -1.76 17.03 14.38
N ARG A 76 -2.69 16.42 15.12
CA ARG A 76 -3.15 15.05 14.89
C ARG A 76 -4.21 14.94 13.79
N THR A 77 -4.91 16.03 13.52
CA THR A 77 -6.07 16.07 12.63
C THR A 77 -5.78 16.75 11.31
N ILE A 78 -4.80 17.65 11.24
CA ILE A 78 -4.37 18.34 10.02
C ILE A 78 -2.88 18.08 9.83
N LYS A 79 -2.50 17.56 8.66
CA LYS A 79 -1.10 17.37 8.29
C LYS A 79 -0.73 18.25 7.11
N LEU A 80 0.31 19.06 7.28
CA LEU A 80 0.96 19.76 6.18
C LEU A 80 1.93 18.78 5.51
N ILE A 81 1.69 18.47 4.25
CA ILE A 81 2.54 17.65 3.40
C ILE A 81 3.49 18.60 2.67
N ASN A 82 4.72 18.15 2.37
CA ASN A 82 5.61 18.79 1.40
C ASN A 82 5.83 20.32 1.54
N TYR A 83 5.75 20.85 2.75
CA TYR A 83 6.01 22.28 2.99
C TYR A 83 7.44 22.64 2.58
N GLY A 84 7.58 23.70 1.79
CA GLY A 84 8.85 24.14 1.20
C GLY A 84 9.26 23.38 -0.06
N GLU A 85 8.51 22.34 -0.43
CA GLU A 85 8.82 21.43 -1.55
C GLU A 85 7.54 21.15 -2.36
N PRO A 86 6.96 22.18 -2.99
CA PRO A 86 5.69 22.05 -3.70
C PRO A 86 5.78 20.98 -4.79
N ALA A 87 4.73 20.18 -4.91
CA ALA A 87 4.74 19.02 -5.76
C ALA A 87 4.51 19.42 -7.23
N VAL A 88 5.35 18.88 -8.11
CA VAL A 88 5.24 18.98 -9.58
C VAL A 88 4.85 17.65 -10.22
N ARG A 89 4.80 16.58 -9.42
CA ARG A 89 4.21 15.29 -9.79
C ARG A 89 3.75 14.62 -8.52
N ILE A 90 2.59 13.99 -8.55
CA ILE A 90 2.01 13.28 -7.41
C ILE A 90 1.65 11.85 -7.79
N THR A 91 1.92 10.93 -6.90
CA THR A 91 1.44 9.56 -7.00
C THR A 91 0.94 9.09 -5.65
N PHE A 92 -0.34 8.71 -5.60
CA PHE A 92 -0.93 8.07 -4.45
C PHE A 92 -0.74 6.56 -4.54
N TYR A 93 -0.23 6.00 -3.45
CA TYR A 93 -0.12 4.57 -3.27
C TYR A 93 -1.02 4.16 -2.12
N GLN A 94 -1.99 3.30 -2.39
CA GLN A 94 -2.75 2.62 -1.32
C GLN A 94 -1.87 1.56 -0.61
N LYS A 95 -0.75 1.15 -1.22
CA LYS A 95 0.10 0.05 -0.78
C LYS A 95 1.56 0.49 -0.63
N HIS A 96 2.12 0.31 0.56
CA HIS A 96 3.53 0.59 0.88
C HIS A 96 4.47 -0.40 0.16
N ARG A 97 5.69 0.05 -0.20
CA ARG A 97 6.89 -0.73 -0.61
C ARG A 97 6.63 -2.19 -1.00
N TYR A 98 5.93 -2.39 -2.10
CA TYR A 98 5.81 -3.72 -2.65
C TYR A 98 7.00 -4.00 -3.56
N TRP A 99 7.42 -5.25 -3.62
CA TRP A 99 8.33 -5.74 -4.63
C TRP A 99 7.58 -6.78 -5.46
N LEU A 100 7.96 -6.88 -6.72
CA LEU A 100 7.47 -7.89 -7.64
C LEU A 100 8.70 -8.49 -8.30
N VAL A 101 8.91 -9.78 -8.14
CA VAL A 101 9.85 -10.53 -8.95
C VAL A 101 9.03 -11.31 -9.97
N LYS A 102 9.28 -11.03 -11.25
CA LYS A 102 8.57 -11.67 -12.36
C LYS A 102 9.16 -13.06 -12.63
N ASP A 103 8.42 -13.88 -13.36
CA ASP A 103 8.79 -15.27 -13.62
C ASP A 103 10.17 -15.48 -14.25
N ALA A 104 10.56 -14.58 -15.15
CA ALA A 104 11.86 -14.62 -15.82
C ALA A 104 13.04 -14.35 -14.86
N ASP A 105 12.78 -13.65 -13.76
CA ASP A 105 13.79 -13.18 -12.82
C ASP A 105 13.93 -14.13 -11.60
N ILE A 106 13.14 -15.20 -11.53
CA ILE A 106 13.19 -16.20 -10.45
C ILE A 106 13.80 -17.50 -10.99
N PRO A 107 14.94 -17.97 -10.48
CA PRO A 107 15.47 -19.29 -10.77
C PRO A 107 14.46 -20.40 -10.44
N ILE A 108 14.40 -21.47 -11.25
CA ILE A 108 13.45 -22.58 -11.06
C ILE A 108 13.54 -23.19 -9.65
N GLU A 109 14.75 -23.35 -9.13
CA GLU A 109 14.97 -23.91 -7.79
C GLU A 109 14.45 -22.99 -6.69
N GLU A 110 14.50 -21.67 -6.88
CA GLU A 110 13.91 -20.70 -5.97
C GLU A 110 12.37 -20.76 -6.02
N LYS A 111 11.76 -20.94 -7.21
CA LYS A 111 10.30 -21.18 -7.34
C LYS A 111 9.87 -22.41 -6.55
N LYS A 112 10.59 -23.53 -6.72
CA LYS A 112 10.31 -24.79 -6.01
C LYS A 112 10.45 -24.64 -4.51
N LEU A 113 11.49 -23.94 -4.05
CA LEU A 113 11.71 -23.68 -2.63
C LEU A 113 10.52 -22.92 -2.02
N HIS A 114 10.11 -21.80 -2.63
CA HIS A 114 8.98 -21.01 -2.15
C HIS A 114 7.66 -21.79 -2.09
N LEU A 115 7.37 -22.60 -3.12
CA LEU A 115 6.17 -23.45 -3.15
C LEU A 115 6.24 -24.57 -2.11
N THR A 116 7.40 -25.20 -1.94
CA THR A 116 7.63 -26.25 -0.93
C THR A 116 7.43 -25.70 0.47
N ASP A 117 8.01 -24.53 0.77
CA ASP A 117 7.84 -23.86 2.05
C ASP A 117 6.37 -23.50 2.33
N TYR A 118 5.66 -23.00 1.31
CA TYR A 118 4.24 -22.69 1.44
C TYR A 118 3.41 -23.94 1.72
N ILE A 119 3.57 -25.01 0.93
CA ILE A 119 2.85 -26.28 1.10
C ILE A 119 3.15 -26.89 2.48
N ASN A 120 4.42 -26.94 2.88
CA ASN A 120 4.81 -27.43 4.20
C ASN A 120 4.19 -26.61 5.33
N SER A 121 4.11 -25.29 5.18
CA SER A 121 3.45 -24.44 6.18
C SER A 121 1.95 -24.74 6.31
N LEU A 122 1.27 -25.07 5.20
CA LEU A 122 -0.13 -25.49 5.22
C LEU A 122 -0.30 -26.85 5.89
N ILE A 123 0.59 -27.81 5.60
CA ILE A 123 0.57 -29.15 6.22
C ILE A 123 0.70 -29.03 7.74
N VAL A 124 1.74 -28.33 8.23
CA VAL A 124 1.98 -28.14 9.67
C VAL A 124 0.78 -27.44 10.33
N LYS A 125 0.23 -26.39 9.71
CA LYS A 125 -0.93 -25.67 10.25
C LYS A 125 -2.18 -26.56 10.28
N THR A 126 -2.36 -27.41 9.28
CA THR A 126 -3.48 -28.35 9.19
C THR A 126 -3.40 -29.41 10.30
N GLU A 127 -2.22 -29.95 10.57
CA GLU A 127 -1.99 -30.89 11.69
C GLU A 127 -2.33 -30.24 13.05
N MET A 128 -1.82 -29.04 13.30
CA MET A 128 -2.13 -28.29 14.53
C MET A 128 -3.63 -28.00 14.69
N LEU A 129 -4.32 -27.63 13.60
CA LEU A 129 -5.76 -27.38 13.63
C LEU A 129 -6.56 -28.67 13.82
N ASN A 130 -6.12 -29.79 13.25
CA ASN A 130 -6.73 -31.10 13.46
C ASN A 130 -6.68 -31.50 14.94
N ASP A 131 -5.54 -31.35 15.60
CA ASP A 131 -5.40 -31.63 17.03
C ASP A 131 -6.34 -30.75 17.86
N LYS A 132 -6.41 -29.46 17.53
CA LYS A 132 -7.34 -28.52 18.18
C LYS A 132 -8.80 -28.86 17.92
N ALA A 133 -9.14 -29.35 16.73
CA ALA A 133 -10.49 -29.74 16.34
C ALA A 133 -10.93 -31.00 17.09
N ARG A 134 -10.03 -31.97 17.32
CA ARG A 134 -10.28 -33.17 18.14
C ARG A 134 -10.67 -32.82 19.57
N LEU A 135 -10.07 -31.77 20.13
CA LEU A 135 -10.33 -31.28 21.49
C LEU A 135 -11.50 -30.28 21.58
N SER A 136 -12.07 -29.85 20.44
CA SER A 136 -13.17 -28.89 20.39
C SER A 136 -14.52 -29.57 20.16
N GLN A 137 -15.62 -28.92 20.54
CA GLN A 137 -16.99 -29.41 20.33
C GLN A 137 -17.87 -28.34 19.69
N GLY A 138 -19.02 -28.77 19.15
CA GLY A 138 -20.04 -27.89 18.57
C GLY A 138 -19.53 -27.04 17.41
N GLU A 139 -20.03 -25.81 17.34
CA GLU A 139 -19.74 -24.83 16.28
C GLU A 139 -18.24 -24.58 16.09
N LYS A 140 -17.48 -24.50 17.19
CA LYS A 140 -16.03 -24.31 17.14
C LYS A 140 -15.31 -25.42 16.39
N ARG A 141 -15.75 -26.68 16.55
CA ARG A 141 -15.19 -27.81 15.81
C ARG A 141 -15.55 -27.73 14.32
N SER A 142 -16.81 -27.39 14.00
CA SER A 142 -17.25 -27.23 12.61
C SER A 142 -16.47 -26.13 11.88
N ASN A 143 -16.24 -24.99 12.53
CA ASN A 143 -15.43 -23.89 11.98
C ASN A 143 -13.98 -24.33 11.73
N LEU A 144 -13.37 -25.07 12.67
CA LEU A 144 -12.01 -25.59 12.49
C LEU A 144 -11.91 -26.58 11.33
N LEU A 145 -12.88 -27.51 11.20
CA LEU A 145 -12.93 -28.47 10.10
C LEU A 145 -13.11 -27.79 8.74
N SER A 146 -13.89 -26.71 8.68
CA SER A 146 -14.07 -25.93 7.45
C SER A 146 -12.76 -25.27 7.03
N VAL A 147 -12.02 -24.68 7.97
CA VAL A 147 -10.69 -24.10 7.71
C VAL A 147 -9.69 -25.17 7.27
N ILE A 148 -9.72 -26.37 7.87
CA ILE A 148 -8.87 -27.50 7.47
C ILE A 148 -9.17 -27.95 6.03
N ALA A 149 -10.45 -28.05 5.66
CA ALA A 149 -10.84 -28.42 4.30
C ALA A 149 -10.31 -27.42 3.26
N LEU A 150 -10.42 -26.12 3.53
CA LEU A 150 -9.85 -25.07 2.67
C LEU A 150 -8.31 -25.18 2.54
N MET A 151 -7.61 -25.55 3.62
CA MET A 151 -6.16 -25.77 3.55
C MET A 151 -5.79 -27.00 2.71
N HIS A 152 -6.55 -28.09 2.80
CA HIS A 152 -6.34 -29.25 1.94
C HIS A 152 -6.60 -28.92 0.46
N GLU A 153 -7.63 -28.13 0.16
CA GLU A 153 -7.87 -27.64 -1.19
C GLU A 153 -6.69 -26.83 -1.72
N GLN A 154 -6.14 -25.91 -0.92
CA GLN A 154 -4.93 -25.18 -1.27
C GLN A 154 -3.72 -26.12 -1.50
N ILE A 155 -3.48 -27.10 -0.63
CA ILE A 155 -2.41 -28.08 -0.82
C ILE A 155 -2.58 -28.83 -2.15
N ASN A 156 -3.79 -29.29 -2.46
CA ASN A 156 -4.09 -30.02 -3.69
C ASN A 156 -3.98 -29.14 -4.94
N THR A 157 -4.23 -27.84 -4.79
CA THR A 157 -4.07 -26.85 -5.86
C THR A 157 -2.58 -26.56 -6.15
N TRP A 158 -1.75 -26.46 -5.12
CA TRP A 158 -0.34 -26.05 -5.28
C TRP A 158 0.65 -27.20 -5.51
N LYS A 159 0.31 -28.43 -5.11
CA LYS A 159 1.15 -29.62 -5.40
C LYS A 159 1.40 -29.84 -6.90
N PRO A 160 0.38 -29.82 -7.79
CA PRO A 160 0.59 -29.96 -9.22
C PRO A 160 1.45 -28.85 -9.82
N VAL A 161 1.36 -27.62 -9.28
CA VAL A 161 2.21 -26.49 -9.68
C VAL A 161 3.66 -26.77 -9.33
N LEU A 162 3.93 -27.28 -8.13
CA LEU A 162 5.28 -27.65 -7.70
C LEU A 162 5.86 -28.78 -8.58
N GLU A 163 5.04 -29.79 -8.89
CA GLU A 163 5.44 -30.95 -9.69
C GLU A 163 5.73 -30.60 -11.16
N ASN A 164 5.02 -29.60 -11.72
CA ASN A 164 5.11 -29.21 -13.13
C ASN A 164 5.50 -27.72 -13.27
N ILE A 165 6.44 -27.26 -12.44
CA ILE A 165 6.75 -25.82 -12.28
C ILE A 165 7.14 -25.10 -13.59
N ASP A 166 7.68 -25.83 -14.55
CA ASP A 166 8.04 -25.37 -15.89
C ASP A 166 6.81 -24.98 -16.73
N MET A 167 5.67 -25.65 -16.51
CA MET A 167 4.39 -25.35 -17.18
C MET A 167 3.71 -24.09 -16.65
N TYR A 168 4.19 -23.53 -15.54
CA TYR A 168 3.61 -22.37 -14.89
C TYR A 168 4.51 -21.14 -14.99
N GLU A 169 3.87 -19.99 -15.20
CA GLU A 169 4.47 -18.69 -14.92
C GLU A 169 4.27 -18.40 -13.43
N VAL A 170 5.35 -18.13 -12.70
CA VAL A 170 5.31 -17.86 -11.26
C VAL A 170 5.87 -16.47 -10.97
N ALA A 171 5.14 -15.65 -10.24
CA ALA A 171 5.63 -14.38 -9.73
C ALA A 171 5.56 -14.35 -8.20
N LEU A 172 6.49 -13.61 -7.59
CA LEU A 172 6.54 -13.42 -6.15
C LEU A 172 6.30 -11.95 -5.83
N SER A 173 5.38 -11.68 -4.91
CA SER A 173 5.14 -10.31 -4.47
C SER A 173 4.53 -10.24 -3.08
N ASN A 174 4.84 -9.20 -2.33
CA ASN A 174 4.15 -8.85 -1.08
C ASN A 174 2.91 -7.94 -1.30
N TYR A 175 2.42 -7.83 -2.54
CA TYR A 175 1.36 -6.90 -2.97
C TYR A 175 0.03 -6.99 -2.20
N GLY A 176 -0.39 -8.18 -1.75
CA GLY A 176 -1.66 -8.37 -1.05
C GLY A 176 -1.57 -8.45 0.48
N ARG A 177 -0.39 -8.28 1.08
CA ARG A 177 -0.18 -8.42 2.54
C ARG A 177 0.03 -7.09 3.28
N MET A 178 0.03 -5.97 2.57
CA MET A 178 0.38 -4.67 3.14
C MET A 178 -0.79 -4.03 3.88
N HIS A 179 -0.50 -3.38 5.01
CA HIS A 179 -1.40 -2.40 5.60
C HIS A 179 -1.69 -1.28 4.60
N PHE A 180 -2.97 -0.97 4.44
CA PHE A 180 -3.42 0.15 3.62
C PHE A 180 -3.15 1.46 4.35
N TYR A 181 -1.97 2.02 4.12
CA TYR A 181 -1.70 3.42 4.42
C TYR A 181 -1.65 4.15 3.10
N THR A 182 -2.64 4.98 2.85
CA THR A 182 -2.59 5.91 1.72
C THR A 182 -1.36 6.78 1.91
N GLN A 183 -0.46 6.70 0.94
CA GLN A 183 0.77 7.46 0.91
C GLN A 183 0.77 8.33 -0.31
N ILE A 184 1.44 9.45 -0.16
CA ILE A 184 1.73 10.35 -1.25
C ILE A 184 3.22 10.28 -1.53
N ASN A 185 3.56 9.99 -2.77
CA ASN A 185 4.86 10.23 -3.32
C ASN A 185 4.77 11.48 -4.19
N TYR A 186 5.73 12.38 -4.06
CA TYR A 186 5.79 13.56 -4.88
C TYR A 186 7.20 13.84 -5.38
N LYS A 187 7.27 14.42 -6.57
CA LYS A 187 8.48 15.07 -7.07
C LYS A 187 8.39 16.57 -6.83
N TYR A 188 9.53 17.19 -6.62
CA TYR A 188 9.68 18.64 -6.44
C TYR A 188 11.03 19.07 -7.02
N TRP A 189 11.13 20.35 -7.37
CA TRP A 189 12.37 20.93 -7.84
C TRP A 189 13.37 21.10 -6.70
N VAL A 190 14.58 20.59 -6.90
CA VAL A 190 15.75 20.96 -6.08
C VAL A 190 16.40 22.21 -6.65
N SER A 191 16.46 22.29 -7.99
CA SER A 191 16.98 23.43 -8.75
C SER A 191 16.24 23.46 -10.09
N HIS A 192 15.55 24.58 -10.39
CA HIS A 192 14.98 24.82 -11.71
C HIS A 192 16.07 25.07 -12.76
N GLU A 193 17.18 25.70 -12.37
CA GLU A 193 18.30 26.04 -13.27
C GLU A 193 18.96 24.77 -13.83
N ASP A 194 19.17 23.77 -12.97
CA ASP A 194 19.81 22.50 -13.34
C ASP A 194 18.79 21.42 -13.74
N ALA A 195 17.50 21.77 -13.86
CA ALA A 195 16.40 20.84 -14.12
C ALA A 195 16.43 19.59 -13.22
N THR A 196 16.81 19.76 -11.95
CA THR A 196 17.01 18.63 -11.02
C THR A 196 15.80 18.43 -10.13
N LEU A 197 15.17 17.26 -10.26
CA LEU A 197 14.05 16.81 -9.44
C LEU A 197 14.49 15.84 -8.35
N ALA A 198 13.92 16.00 -7.17
CA ALA A 198 13.99 15.00 -6.10
C ALA A 198 12.64 14.29 -5.95
N ASN A 199 12.63 13.22 -5.16
CA ASN A 199 11.44 12.47 -4.80
C ASN A 199 11.36 12.36 -3.27
N ARG A 200 10.16 12.57 -2.71
CA ARG A 200 9.88 12.25 -1.31
C ARG A 200 8.55 11.49 -1.19
N GLN A 201 8.46 10.71 -0.13
CA GLN A 201 7.30 9.90 0.19
C GLN A 201 6.84 10.18 1.62
N GLU A 202 5.54 10.36 1.79
CA GLU A 202 4.93 10.66 3.08
C GLU A 202 3.65 9.85 3.32
N HIS A 203 3.39 9.49 4.57
CA HIS A 203 2.12 8.92 4.99
C HIS A 203 1.05 10.00 5.11
N LEU A 204 -0.15 9.71 4.61
CA LEU A 204 -1.32 10.55 4.84
C LEU A 204 -2.01 10.18 6.16
N LEU A 205 -2.71 11.15 6.74
CA LEU A 205 -3.67 10.89 7.80
C LEU A 205 -4.89 10.19 7.19
N ASN A 206 -5.29 9.05 7.77
CA ASN A 206 -6.55 8.39 7.48
C ASN A 206 -7.63 8.86 8.47
N PRO A 207 -8.92 8.85 8.09
CA PRO A 207 -10.01 9.15 9.03
C PRO A 207 -9.97 8.18 10.21
N GLN A 208 -10.31 8.66 11.40
CA GLN A 208 -10.49 7.77 12.54
C GLN A 208 -11.86 7.11 12.44
N ARG A 209 -11.91 5.79 12.68
CA ARG A 209 -13.14 5.00 12.65
C ARG A 209 -13.44 4.43 14.03
N ASP A 210 -14.72 4.35 14.36
CA ASP A 210 -15.21 3.65 15.54
C ASP A 210 -15.15 2.11 15.37
N ARG A 211 -15.55 1.36 16.40
CA ARG A 211 -15.57 -0.11 16.35
C ARG A 211 -16.54 -0.69 15.31
N ASN A 212 -17.51 0.11 14.86
CA ASN A 212 -18.50 -0.28 13.85
C ASN A 212 -18.07 0.14 12.43
N GLY A 213 -16.89 0.78 12.29
CA GLY A 213 -16.34 1.23 11.01
C GLY A 213 -16.80 2.62 10.58
N ASN A 214 -17.62 3.31 11.36
CA ASN A 214 -18.08 4.67 11.05
C ASN A 214 -16.97 5.68 11.31
N ILE A 215 -16.85 6.70 10.45
CA ILE A 215 -15.88 7.78 10.63
C ILE A 215 -16.34 8.64 11.82
N ASN A 216 -15.53 8.72 12.87
CA ASN A 216 -15.83 9.53 14.06
C ASN A 216 -15.00 10.83 14.12
N GLU A 217 -13.87 10.89 13.41
CA GLU A 217 -13.04 12.08 13.27
C GLU A 217 -12.50 12.14 11.84
N MET A 218 -12.86 13.21 11.12
CA MET A 218 -12.26 13.50 9.82
C MET A 218 -10.84 14.04 10.02
N ARG A 219 -9.92 13.62 9.16
CA ARG A 219 -8.55 14.14 9.15
C ARG A 219 -8.25 14.76 7.81
N HIS A 220 -7.35 15.73 7.80
CA HIS A 220 -7.05 16.58 6.66
C HIS A 220 -5.58 16.48 6.29
N ASN A 221 -5.30 16.38 5.00
CA ASN A 221 -3.98 16.39 4.43
C ASN A 221 -3.88 17.59 3.49
N VAL A 222 -3.04 18.56 3.82
CA VAL A 222 -2.80 19.76 3.01
C VAL A 222 -1.58 19.51 2.14
N VAL A 223 -1.75 19.52 0.83
CA VAL A 223 -0.70 19.24 -0.15
C VAL A 223 -0.44 20.51 -0.95
N PHE A 224 0.80 20.99 -0.96
CA PHE A 224 1.19 22.18 -1.70
C PHE A 224 1.59 21.81 -3.13
N ILE A 225 1.05 22.52 -4.11
CA ILE A 225 1.17 22.22 -5.54
C ILE A 225 1.85 23.38 -6.23
N ASP A 226 2.85 23.07 -7.03
CA ASP A 226 3.34 24.00 -8.04
C ASP A 226 2.36 23.95 -9.23
N SER A 227 1.45 24.91 -9.32
CA SER A 227 0.39 24.90 -10.33
C SER A 227 0.88 25.09 -11.76
N VAL A 228 2.12 25.60 -11.92
CA VAL A 228 2.74 25.80 -13.23
C VAL A 228 3.33 24.48 -13.73
N ASP A 229 4.04 23.76 -12.87
CA ASP A 229 4.82 22.60 -13.27
C ASP A 229 4.16 21.24 -12.99
N ILE A 230 3.04 21.19 -12.25
CA ILE A 230 2.25 19.95 -12.03
C ILE A 230 1.64 19.38 -13.31
N GLN A 231 1.78 20.06 -14.45
CA GLN A 231 1.19 19.67 -15.72
C GLN A 231 1.74 18.33 -16.22
N ARG A 232 0.89 17.56 -16.89
CA ARG A 232 1.16 16.18 -17.29
C ARG A 232 2.23 16.10 -18.37
N GLN A 233 3.39 15.54 -18.00
CA GLN A 233 4.51 15.33 -18.92
C GLN A 233 4.69 13.85 -19.33
N HIS A 234 4.08 12.90 -18.61
CA HIS A 234 4.30 11.47 -18.79
C HIS A 234 2.99 10.66 -18.91
N ALA A 235 3.05 9.51 -19.57
CA ALA A 235 1.97 8.52 -19.57
C ALA A 235 1.88 7.78 -18.22
N TYR A 236 0.67 7.34 -17.83
CA TYR A 236 0.38 6.66 -16.55
C TYR A 236 1.26 5.42 -16.33
N GLN A 237 2.03 5.38 -15.23
CA GLN A 237 2.95 4.26 -14.93
C GLN A 237 2.35 3.19 -14.00
N ASN A 238 1.45 3.54 -13.08
CA ASN A 238 0.94 2.58 -12.07
C ASN A 238 0.02 1.47 -12.63
N LYS A 239 -0.56 1.64 -13.82
CA LYS A 239 -1.48 0.65 -14.40
C LYS A 239 -0.80 -0.66 -14.83
N GLU A 240 0.53 -0.72 -14.90
CA GLU A 240 1.22 -1.89 -15.46
C GLU A 240 1.32 -3.08 -14.50
N ILE A 241 1.42 -2.84 -13.20
CA ILE A 241 1.63 -3.91 -12.20
C ILE A 241 0.32 -4.58 -11.82
N ASP A 242 -0.74 -3.81 -11.60
CA ASP A 242 -2.09 -4.37 -11.43
C ASP A 242 -2.51 -5.19 -12.64
N LYS A 243 -2.25 -4.69 -13.86
CA LYS A 243 -2.48 -5.45 -15.10
C LYS A 243 -1.62 -6.71 -15.17
N TYR A 244 -0.37 -6.66 -14.70
CA TYR A 244 0.51 -7.82 -14.70
C TYR A 244 -0.02 -8.92 -13.75
N LEU A 245 -0.33 -8.56 -12.50
CA LEU A 245 -0.76 -9.48 -11.45
C LEU A 245 -2.19 -9.98 -11.64
N ALA A 246 -3.08 -9.20 -12.25
CA ALA A 246 -4.45 -9.60 -12.57
C ALA A 246 -4.55 -10.76 -13.58
N ARG A 247 -3.43 -11.15 -14.20
CA ARG A 247 -3.37 -12.28 -15.13
C ARG A 247 -3.13 -13.63 -14.43
N PHE A 248 -2.83 -13.62 -13.13
CA PHE A 248 -2.59 -14.82 -12.33
C PHE A 248 -3.87 -15.19 -11.60
N ASP A 249 -4.31 -16.43 -11.78
CA ASP A 249 -5.53 -17.00 -11.22
C ASP A 249 -5.27 -17.76 -9.91
N MET A 250 -4.02 -18.18 -9.66
CA MET A 250 -3.61 -18.85 -8.44
C MET A 250 -2.78 -17.90 -7.57
N ILE A 251 -3.22 -17.64 -6.34
CA ILE A 251 -2.55 -16.73 -5.41
C ILE A 251 -2.49 -17.37 -4.02
N THR A 252 -1.32 -17.35 -3.38
CA THR A 252 -1.22 -17.87 -2.01
C THR A 252 -1.78 -16.91 -0.96
N ASP A 253 -2.52 -17.48 -0.02
CA ASP A 253 -3.18 -16.71 1.05
C ASP A 253 -2.29 -16.50 2.29
N HIS A 254 -1.18 -17.23 2.42
CA HIS A 254 -0.29 -17.19 3.61
C HIS A 254 1.23 -17.09 3.25
N GLY A 255 2.07 -16.50 4.13
CA GLY A 255 3.50 -16.24 3.89
C GLY A 255 4.01 -14.82 4.26
N ARG A 256 5.31 -14.53 4.04
CA ARG A 256 5.85 -13.14 4.07
C ARG A 256 5.70 -12.45 2.70
N SER A 257 5.69 -13.23 1.64
CA SER A 257 5.31 -12.90 0.26
C SER A 257 4.12 -13.75 -0.15
N GLN A 258 3.46 -13.37 -1.24
CA GLN A 258 2.49 -14.19 -1.97
C GLN A 258 3.16 -14.74 -3.22
N ILE A 259 2.77 -15.95 -3.58
CA ILE A 259 3.14 -16.62 -4.81
C ILE A 259 1.94 -16.50 -5.73
N PHE A 260 2.17 -15.98 -6.93
CA PHE A 260 1.21 -15.88 -8.00
C PHE A 260 1.60 -16.90 -9.05
N ALA A 261 0.67 -17.76 -9.47
CA ALA A 261 0.91 -18.72 -10.53
C ALA A 261 -0.23 -18.71 -11.55
N ARG A 262 0.12 -19.03 -12.79
CA ARG A 262 -0.80 -19.32 -13.89
C ARG A 262 -0.14 -20.28 -14.85
N ILE A 263 -0.92 -21.05 -15.60
CA ILE A 263 -0.38 -21.87 -16.69
C ILE A 263 0.22 -20.95 -17.75
N ARG A 264 1.41 -21.30 -18.27
CA ARG A 264 2.04 -20.54 -19.35
C ARG A 264 1.14 -20.55 -20.60
N PRO A 265 1.02 -19.43 -21.33
CA PRO A 265 0.23 -19.41 -22.57
C PRO A 265 0.72 -20.47 -23.56
N GLY A 266 -0.17 -21.40 -23.94
CA GLY A 266 0.14 -22.47 -24.89
C GLY A 266 0.49 -23.83 -24.26
N GLU A 267 0.68 -23.90 -22.95
CA GLU A 267 0.91 -25.15 -22.23
C GLU A 267 -0.41 -25.78 -21.76
N TYR A 268 -0.44 -27.11 -21.63
CA TYR A 268 -1.57 -27.86 -21.11
C TYR A 268 -1.12 -28.71 -19.91
N VAL A 269 -1.76 -28.52 -18.76
CA VAL A 269 -1.55 -29.37 -17.60
C VAL A 269 -2.55 -30.52 -17.67
N PRO A 270 -2.11 -31.78 -17.79
CA PRO A 270 -3.01 -32.91 -17.74
C PRO A 270 -3.76 -32.92 -16.41
N ALA A 271 -5.07 -33.19 -16.44
CA ALA A 271 -5.86 -33.31 -15.22
C ALA A 271 -5.21 -34.35 -14.28
N PRO A 272 -5.13 -34.08 -12.96
CA PRO A 272 -4.58 -35.04 -12.02
C PRO A 272 -5.37 -36.34 -12.15
N HIS A 273 -4.66 -37.43 -12.44
CA HIS A 273 -5.27 -38.75 -12.52
C HIS A 273 -5.99 -39.03 -11.19
N SER A 274 -7.31 -39.07 -11.24
CA SER A 274 -8.13 -39.55 -10.13
C SER A 274 -7.75 -41.01 -9.85
N LEU A 275 -7.04 -41.24 -8.75
CA LEU A 275 -6.84 -42.55 -8.14
C LEU A 275 -8.08 -42.92 -7.30
#